data_AF-A0A0J7KBW4-F1
#
_entry.id   AF-A0A0J7KBW4-F1
#
_cell.length_a   1.000
_cell.length_b   1.000
_cell.length_c   1.000
_cell.angle_alpha   90.00
_cell.angle_beta   90.00
_cell.angle_gamma   90.00
#
_symmetry.space_group_name_H-M   'P 1'
#
loop_
_entity.id
_entity.type
_entity.pdbx_description
1 polymer ?
#
loop_
_entity_poly.entity_id
_entity_poly.type
_entity_poly.pdbx_seq_one_letter_code
_entity_poly.pdbx_strand_id
1 'polypeptide(L)'
;MKPGKGKSVKRLYSSTSLQDPTLAEHILFYHAFTGCDTTSALFNQGKIKITSIKKTEDLREAMNSFKYPYADPDVINDAGEKVLVALYGGQRNDCLNKLRYDSFGRSITKSKFNLACLPPTKAAARQHSLRTYHQVQQWMGKKKIAESWGWKQGPNGLMPIFTLQEPAPAELLKFVTCKCEKGCGKQCGCRKAGLKCSDICFFCHGQSCANAKEIDHAESDSDDEELETRMGQFYAQSNRFGAPLDMYLDFPNNDTLLDEEYQAPDILIQELIDEMYPENVEINVSDNPGPSESKRPKLS
;
A
#
# COMPACT_ATOMS: atom_id res chain seq x y z
N MET A 1 34.12 11.09 -31.01
CA MET A 1 33.29 9.87 -31.16
C MET A 1 32.40 9.74 -29.94
N LYS A 2 31.07 9.61 -30.10
CA LYS A 2 30.17 9.31 -28.97
C LYS A 2 30.44 7.88 -28.47
N PRO A 3 30.48 7.60 -27.16
CA PRO A 3 30.67 6.24 -26.67
C PRO A 3 29.52 5.34 -27.13
N GLY A 4 29.83 4.14 -27.62
CA GLY A 4 28.84 3.17 -28.08
C GLY A 4 27.94 2.67 -26.94
N LYS A 5 26.64 2.50 -27.24
CA LYS A 5 25.67 1.86 -26.33
C LYS A 5 26.13 0.42 -26.06
N GLY A 6 26.56 0.12 -24.84
CA GLY A 6 26.91 -1.25 -24.44
C GLY A 6 27.96 -1.38 -23.33
N LYS A 7 28.69 -0.33 -22.97
CA LYS A 7 29.56 -0.33 -21.79
C LYS A 7 28.90 0.42 -20.64
N SER A 8 27.88 -0.17 -20.01
CA SER A 8 27.54 0.24 -18.65
C SER A 8 28.72 -0.16 -17.77
N VAL A 9 29.47 0.83 -17.29
CA VAL A 9 30.50 0.61 -16.27
C VAL A 9 29.83 -0.17 -15.13
N LYS A 10 30.40 -1.32 -14.74
CA LYS A 10 29.98 -2.04 -13.53
C LYS A 10 30.14 -1.04 -12.38
N ARG A 11 29.05 -0.42 -11.96
CA ARG A 11 29.02 0.35 -10.71
C ARG A 11 29.00 -0.66 -9.59
N LEU A 12 30.11 -0.75 -8.88
CA LEU A 12 30.15 -1.35 -7.55
C LEU A 12 29.42 -0.38 -6.64
N TYR A 13 28.42 -0.90 -5.93
CA TYR A 13 27.67 -0.14 -4.93
C TYR A 13 28.09 -0.67 -3.57
N SER A 14 28.69 0.20 -2.75
CA SER A 14 28.93 -0.07 -1.33
C SER A 14 27.90 0.68 -0.50
N SER A 15 27.55 0.16 0.68
CA SER A 15 26.78 0.89 1.70
C SER A 15 27.49 2.20 2.07
N THR A 16 28.83 2.19 2.14
CA THR A 16 29.67 3.38 2.35
C THR A 16 29.68 4.36 1.17
N SER A 17 29.14 3.97 0.01
CA SER A 17 28.99 4.85 -1.16
C SER A 17 27.61 5.51 -1.25
N LEU A 18 26.74 5.34 -0.24
CA LEU A 18 25.47 6.06 -0.14
C LEU A 18 25.75 7.53 0.19
N GLN A 19 25.88 8.35 -0.86
CA GLN A 19 26.19 9.78 -0.74
C GLN A 19 25.01 10.63 -0.23
N ASP A 20 23.80 10.07 -0.13
CA ASP A 20 22.64 10.76 0.45
C ASP A 20 22.52 10.37 1.94
N PRO A 21 22.88 11.28 2.88
CA PRO A 21 22.82 10.99 4.30
C PRO A 21 21.39 10.67 4.78
N THR A 22 20.38 11.27 4.14
CA THR A 22 18.97 11.04 4.49
C THR A 22 18.46 9.68 4.01
N LEU A 23 19.08 9.15 2.96
CA LEU A 23 18.84 7.78 2.51
C LEU A 23 19.46 6.78 3.50
N ALA A 24 20.72 7.01 3.88
CA ALA A 24 21.42 6.17 4.84
C ALA A 24 20.70 6.11 6.20
N GLU A 25 20.22 7.26 6.70
CA GLU A 25 19.52 7.38 7.99
C GLU A 25 18.25 6.50 8.11
N HIS A 26 17.57 6.26 6.99
CA HIS A 26 16.26 5.61 6.96
C HIS A 26 16.19 4.36 6.07
N ILE A 27 17.35 3.84 5.62
CA ILE A 27 17.38 2.73 4.65
C ILE A 27 16.67 1.46 5.16
N LEU A 28 16.83 1.12 6.44
CA LEU A 28 16.13 -0.01 7.06
C LEU A 28 14.62 0.19 7.01
N PHE A 29 14.16 1.39 7.37
CA PHE A 29 12.74 1.74 7.30
C PHE A 29 12.22 1.66 5.85
N TYR A 30 12.89 2.31 4.89
CA TYR A 30 12.46 2.27 3.49
C TYR A 30 12.38 0.86 2.95
N HIS A 31 13.37 0.01 3.28
CA HIS A 31 13.39 -1.37 2.85
C HIS A 31 12.22 -2.17 3.43
N ALA A 32 12.00 -2.13 4.74
CA ALA A 32 10.93 -2.88 5.37
C ALA A 32 9.54 -2.29 5.09
N PHE A 33 9.39 -0.98 4.93
CA PHE A 33 8.09 -0.33 4.74
C PHE A 33 7.58 -0.45 3.30
N THR A 34 8.45 -0.43 2.30
CA THR A 34 8.06 -0.64 0.88
C THR A 34 8.04 -2.09 0.45
N GLY A 35 8.49 -3.01 1.31
CA GLY A 35 8.49 -4.45 1.08
C GLY A 35 9.90 -5.05 1.15
N CYS A 36 10.01 -6.09 1.97
CA CYS A 36 11.16 -6.99 2.11
C CYS A 36 10.64 -8.44 2.22
N ASP A 37 11.50 -9.40 2.53
CA ASP A 37 11.12 -10.82 2.58
C ASP A 37 10.02 -11.13 3.61
N THR A 38 9.90 -10.32 4.66
CA THR A 38 8.95 -10.50 5.77
C THR A 38 7.80 -9.49 5.78
N THR A 39 7.84 -8.46 4.93
CA THR A 39 6.80 -7.43 4.88
C THR A 39 6.16 -7.33 3.51
N SER A 40 4.86 -7.04 3.47
CA SER A 40 4.12 -6.88 2.23
C SER A 40 4.68 -5.75 1.37
N ALA A 41 4.74 -5.95 0.06
CA ALA A 41 5.03 -4.88 -0.89
C ALA A 41 3.74 -4.09 -1.21
N LEU A 42 3.86 -2.77 -1.24
CA LEU A 42 2.80 -1.87 -1.66
C LEU A 42 2.85 -1.71 -3.18
N PHE A 43 1.75 -1.99 -3.87
CA PHE A 43 1.70 -1.98 -5.33
C PHE A 43 2.03 -0.58 -5.89
N ASN A 44 3.02 -0.49 -6.77
CA ASN A 44 3.56 0.76 -7.33
C ASN A 44 4.10 1.77 -6.29
N GLN A 45 4.45 1.32 -5.08
CA GLN A 45 5.06 2.16 -4.05
C GLN A 45 6.44 1.62 -3.64
N GLY A 46 7.33 1.51 -4.62
CA GLY A 46 8.66 0.92 -4.42
C GLY A 46 9.67 1.83 -3.73
N LYS A 47 10.86 1.28 -3.47
CA LYS A 47 12.00 1.93 -2.77
C LYS A 47 12.41 3.28 -3.36
N ILE A 48 12.35 3.44 -4.68
CA ILE A 48 12.68 4.72 -5.35
C ILE A 48 11.62 5.79 -5.05
N LYS A 49 10.36 5.39 -4.95
CA LYS A 49 9.26 6.34 -4.76
C LYS A 49 9.22 6.89 -3.34
N ILE A 50 9.49 6.06 -2.33
CA ILE A 50 9.55 6.54 -0.95
C ILE A 50 10.72 7.51 -0.75
N THR A 51 11.82 7.37 -1.48
CA THR A 51 12.95 8.32 -1.40
C THR A 51 12.64 9.67 -2.05
N SER A 52 11.66 9.73 -2.96
CA SER A 52 11.28 10.97 -3.67
C SER A 52 10.19 11.77 -2.95
N ILE A 53 9.59 11.28 -1.87
CA ILE A 53 8.59 12.06 -1.12
C ILE A 53 9.29 13.21 -0.39
N LYS A 54 8.62 14.37 -0.28
CA LYS A 54 9.15 15.51 0.46
C LYS A 54 9.29 15.16 1.95
N LYS A 55 10.52 15.14 2.45
CA LYS A 55 10.86 14.79 3.84
C LYS A 55 10.60 15.97 4.77
N THR A 56 9.34 16.23 5.11
CA THR A 56 8.97 17.20 6.14
C THR A 56 9.38 16.70 7.53
N GLU A 57 9.51 17.60 8.51
CA GLU A 57 9.90 17.23 9.88
C GLU A 57 9.01 16.12 10.47
N ASP A 58 7.69 16.26 10.34
CA ASP A 58 6.72 15.23 10.74
C ASP A 58 6.97 13.84 10.14
N LEU A 59 7.43 13.77 8.89
CA LEU A 59 7.72 12.51 8.24
C LEU A 59 9.04 11.93 8.74
N ARG A 60 10.04 12.79 9.02
CA ARG A 60 11.30 12.36 9.65
C ARG A 60 11.03 11.80 11.04
N GLU A 61 10.25 12.50 11.86
CA GLU A 61 9.81 12.03 13.18
C GLU A 61 9.04 10.70 13.08
N ALA A 62 8.10 10.60 12.14
CA ALA A 62 7.36 9.37 11.89
C ALA A 62 8.32 8.22 11.55
N MET A 63 9.27 8.40 10.64
CA MET A 63 10.26 7.37 10.29
C MET A 63 11.20 7.05 11.47
N ASN A 64 11.55 8.04 12.28
CA ASN A 64 12.39 7.86 13.46
C ASN A 64 11.70 7.04 14.56
N SER A 65 10.37 7.13 14.69
CA SER A 65 9.60 6.29 15.62
C SER A 65 9.83 4.79 15.39
N PHE A 66 10.05 4.36 14.15
CA PHE A 66 10.29 2.95 13.82
C PHE A 66 11.65 2.43 14.32
N LYS A 67 12.60 3.35 14.55
CA LYS A 67 13.92 3.04 15.11
C LYS A 67 13.90 3.04 16.64
N TYR A 68 12.93 3.70 17.27
CA TYR A 68 12.84 3.81 18.72
C TYR A 68 12.43 2.47 19.38
N PRO A 69 13.25 1.91 20.29
CA PRO A 69 13.02 0.56 20.81
C PRO A 69 11.85 0.44 21.79
N TYR A 70 11.26 1.52 22.26
CA TYR A 70 10.12 1.46 23.20
C TYR A 70 8.89 2.17 22.65
N ALA A 71 8.77 2.24 21.32
CA ALA A 71 7.61 2.84 20.67
C ALA A 71 6.34 2.06 21.01
N ASP A 72 5.27 2.79 21.28
CA ASP A 72 3.94 2.22 21.47
C ASP A 72 3.34 1.79 20.10
N PRO A 73 2.62 0.66 20.03
CA PRO A 73 1.98 0.20 18.79
C PRO A 73 1.08 1.24 18.10
N ASP A 74 0.38 2.08 18.85
CA ASP A 74 -0.50 3.10 18.29
C ASP A 74 0.29 4.30 17.78
N VAL A 75 1.43 4.64 18.40
CA VAL A 75 2.39 5.61 17.84
C VAL A 75 2.96 5.12 16.50
N ILE A 76 3.32 3.83 16.42
CA ILE A 76 3.79 3.21 15.17
C ILE A 76 2.69 3.18 14.11
N ASN A 77 1.45 2.92 14.51
CA ASN A 77 0.30 3.00 13.61
C ASN A 77 0.15 4.39 13.00
N ASP A 78 0.16 5.43 13.84
CA ASP A 78 -0.04 6.81 13.39
C ASP A 78 1.14 7.30 12.54
N ALA A 79 2.37 6.93 12.90
CA ALA A 79 3.55 7.22 12.09
C ALA A 79 3.50 6.53 10.72
N GLY A 80 3.12 5.24 10.68
CA GLY A 80 2.95 4.50 9.44
C GLY A 80 1.83 5.07 8.56
N GLU A 81 0.70 5.48 9.16
CA GLU A 81 -0.39 6.13 8.43
C GLU A 81 0.08 7.43 7.78
N LYS A 82 0.80 8.30 8.51
CA LYS A 82 1.37 9.55 7.97
C LYS A 82 2.27 9.30 6.76
N VAL A 83 3.16 8.31 6.84
CA VAL A 83 4.06 7.97 5.72
C VAL A 83 3.26 7.45 4.52
N LEU A 84 2.25 6.60 4.74
CA LEU A 84 1.38 6.10 3.66
C LEU A 84 0.59 7.23 3.00
N VAL A 85 0.04 8.16 3.78
CA VAL A 85 -0.67 9.32 3.23
C VAL A 85 0.24 10.11 2.29
N ALA A 86 1.47 10.42 2.72
CA ALA A 86 2.46 11.09 1.87
C ALA A 86 2.83 10.27 0.62
N LEU A 87 3.03 8.96 0.77
CA LEU A 87 3.42 8.05 -0.31
C LEU A 87 2.35 7.91 -1.41
N TYR A 88 1.08 8.04 -1.03
CA TYR A 88 -0.06 8.05 -1.94
C TYR A 88 -0.51 9.46 -2.35
N GLY A 89 0.27 10.51 -2.03
CA GLY A 89 0.04 11.88 -2.48
C GLY A 89 -1.09 12.61 -1.76
N GLY A 90 -1.44 12.18 -0.56
CA GLY A 90 -2.34 12.91 0.33
C GLY A 90 -1.66 14.06 1.07
N GLN A 91 -2.47 14.87 1.75
CA GLN A 91 -2.03 16.01 2.56
C GLN A 91 -1.73 15.60 4.01
N ARG A 92 -0.96 16.42 4.74
CA ARG A 92 -0.48 16.15 6.11
C ARG A 92 -1.55 15.66 7.10
N ASN A 93 -2.77 16.17 6.98
CA ASN A 93 -3.88 15.87 7.89
C ASN A 93 -4.95 14.96 7.28
N ASP A 94 -4.67 14.34 6.12
CA ASP A 94 -5.59 13.39 5.53
C ASP A 94 -5.62 12.09 6.34
N CYS A 95 -6.82 11.54 6.48
CA CYS A 95 -7.03 10.18 6.97
C CYS A 95 -6.86 9.20 5.80
N LEU A 96 -6.18 8.08 6.02
CA LEU A 96 -5.88 7.11 4.96
C LEU A 96 -7.14 6.50 4.35
N ASN A 97 -8.19 6.25 5.15
CA ASN A 97 -9.48 5.74 4.64
C ASN A 97 -10.17 6.77 3.74
N LYS A 98 -10.13 8.06 4.11
CA LYS A 98 -10.67 9.14 3.28
C LYS A 98 -9.88 9.25 1.97
N LEU A 99 -8.55 9.25 2.05
CA LEU A 99 -7.68 9.27 0.87
C LEU A 99 -7.95 8.07 -0.05
N ARG A 100 -8.20 6.89 0.52
CA ARG A 100 -8.57 5.69 -0.24
C ARG A 100 -9.91 5.86 -0.95
N TYR A 101 -10.92 6.38 -0.28
CA TYR A 101 -12.24 6.66 -0.86
C TYR A 101 -12.15 7.69 -2.00
N ASP A 102 -11.48 8.82 -1.77
CA ASP A 102 -11.28 9.86 -2.78
C ASP A 102 -10.49 9.33 -3.99
N SER A 103 -9.50 8.46 -3.75
CA SER A 103 -8.75 7.80 -4.82
C SER A 103 -9.60 6.83 -5.63
N PHE A 104 -10.53 6.12 -4.98
CA PHE A 104 -11.49 5.25 -5.65
C PHE A 104 -12.46 6.08 -6.51
N GLY A 105 -13.06 7.14 -5.96
CA GLY A 105 -13.95 8.05 -6.69
C GLY A 105 -13.30 8.68 -7.92
N ARG A 106 -12.01 9.06 -7.83
CA ARG A 106 -11.23 9.54 -8.99
C ARG A 106 -10.84 8.45 -9.98
N SER A 107 -10.86 7.18 -9.57
CA SER A 107 -10.46 6.06 -10.41
C SER A 107 -11.63 5.50 -11.22
N ILE A 108 -12.85 5.53 -10.69
CA ILE A 108 -14.04 5.03 -11.41
C ILE A 108 -14.39 5.86 -12.66
N THR A 109 -13.90 7.10 -12.76
CA THR A 109 -14.05 7.94 -13.97
C THR A 109 -13.09 7.55 -15.08
N LYS A 110 -12.08 6.71 -14.80
CA LYS A 110 -11.08 6.29 -15.78
C LYS A 110 -11.54 5.04 -16.52
N SER A 111 -11.30 5.00 -17.83
CA SER A 111 -11.63 3.84 -18.68
C SER A 111 -10.90 2.55 -18.30
N LYS A 112 -9.74 2.67 -17.64
CA LYS A 112 -8.97 1.58 -17.03
C LYS A 112 -8.52 2.01 -15.65
N PHE A 113 -8.92 1.29 -14.62
CA PHE A 113 -8.37 1.47 -13.28
C PHE A 113 -8.02 0.12 -12.65
N ASN A 114 -6.98 0.11 -11.84
CA ASN A 114 -6.53 -1.06 -11.09
C ASN A 114 -6.72 -0.79 -9.59
N LEU A 115 -7.54 -1.61 -8.93
CA LEU A 115 -7.81 -1.50 -7.49
C LEU A 115 -6.55 -1.62 -6.63
N ALA A 116 -5.51 -2.30 -7.11
CA ALA A 116 -4.23 -2.43 -6.41
C ALA A 116 -3.51 -1.07 -6.24
N CYS A 117 -3.82 -0.07 -7.08
CA CYS A 117 -3.24 1.28 -6.95
C CYS A 117 -3.82 2.09 -5.79
N LEU A 118 -4.89 1.62 -5.14
CA LEU A 118 -5.50 2.33 -4.03
C LEU A 118 -4.60 2.26 -2.78
N PRO A 119 -4.58 3.31 -1.93
CA PRO A 119 -3.98 3.25 -0.61
C PRO A 119 -4.58 2.11 0.21
N PRO A 120 -3.84 1.38 1.05
CA PRO A 120 -4.43 0.34 1.90
C PRO A 120 -5.50 0.91 2.84
N THR A 121 -6.37 0.06 3.40
CA THR A 121 -7.26 0.50 4.48
C THR A 121 -6.43 0.81 5.73
N LYS A 122 -6.94 1.69 6.62
CA LYS A 122 -6.28 2.01 7.89
C LYS A 122 -5.97 0.75 8.72
N ALA A 123 -6.89 -0.22 8.75
CA ALA A 123 -6.67 -1.47 9.46
C ALA A 123 -5.54 -2.32 8.87
N ALA A 124 -5.44 -2.42 7.54
CA ALA A 124 -4.34 -3.13 6.89
C ALA A 124 -3.01 -2.38 7.04
N ALA A 125 -3.05 -1.05 6.94
CA ALA A 125 -1.92 -0.16 7.15
C ALA A 125 -1.34 -0.30 8.56
N ARG A 126 -2.19 -0.40 9.59
CA ARG A 126 -1.77 -0.68 10.98
C ARG A 126 -0.92 -1.95 11.04
N GLN A 127 -1.44 -3.05 10.53
CA GLN A 127 -0.75 -4.33 10.61
C GLN A 127 0.56 -4.34 9.81
N HIS A 128 0.57 -3.69 8.63
CA HIS A 128 1.79 -3.50 7.84
C HIS A 128 2.84 -2.71 8.64
N SER A 129 2.44 -1.60 9.27
CA SER A 129 3.34 -0.75 10.07
C SER A 129 3.90 -1.52 11.28
N LEU A 130 3.09 -2.29 11.98
CA LEU A 130 3.55 -3.12 13.10
C LEU A 130 4.59 -4.16 12.65
N ARG A 131 4.37 -4.84 11.51
CA ARG A 131 5.36 -5.79 10.97
C ARG A 131 6.64 -5.09 10.52
N THR A 132 6.52 -3.90 9.91
CA THR A 132 7.69 -3.09 9.55
C THR A 132 8.50 -2.72 10.80
N TYR A 133 7.84 -2.29 11.88
CA TYR A 133 8.51 -2.00 13.15
C TYR A 133 9.24 -3.23 13.68
N HIS A 134 8.57 -4.38 13.75
CA HIS A 134 9.19 -5.63 14.16
C HIS A 134 10.46 -5.94 13.36
N GLN A 135 10.40 -5.80 12.03
CA GLN A 135 11.53 -6.07 11.15
C GLN A 135 12.69 -5.09 11.35
N VAL A 136 12.41 -3.79 11.45
CA VAL A 136 13.43 -2.76 11.71
C VAL A 136 14.12 -2.98 13.05
N GLN A 137 13.34 -3.27 14.10
CA GLN A 137 13.88 -3.57 15.43
C GLN A 137 14.76 -4.81 15.43
N GLN A 138 14.35 -5.88 14.72
CA GLN A 138 15.14 -7.08 14.57
C GLN A 138 16.49 -6.81 13.90
N TRP A 139 16.53 -5.99 12.83
CA TRP A 139 17.77 -5.58 12.18
C TRP A 139 18.66 -4.69 13.07
N MET A 140 18.07 -3.95 14.02
CA MET A 140 18.81 -3.17 15.03
C MET A 140 19.20 -3.99 16.27
N GLY A 141 19.11 -5.33 16.21
CA GLY A 141 19.45 -6.22 17.32
C GLY A 141 18.46 -6.19 18.49
N LYS A 142 17.27 -5.59 18.31
CA LYS A 142 16.23 -5.49 19.35
C LYS A 142 15.17 -6.55 19.16
N LYS A 143 15.21 -7.58 20.00
CA LYS A 143 14.22 -8.67 19.97
C LYS A 143 12.83 -8.14 20.39
N LYS A 144 11.82 -8.50 19.62
CA LYS A 144 10.40 -8.19 19.88
C LYS A 144 9.58 -9.47 19.84
N ILE A 145 8.46 -9.50 20.57
CA ILE A 145 7.52 -10.62 20.52
C ILE A 145 6.67 -10.44 19.26
N ALA A 146 6.89 -11.27 18.24
CA ALA A 146 6.26 -11.11 16.93
C ALA A 146 4.73 -10.96 16.99
N GLU A 147 4.06 -11.72 17.87
CA GLU A 147 2.60 -11.69 18.01
C GLU A 147 2.04 -10.34 18.50
N SER A 148 2.85 -9.53 19.17
CA SER A 148 2.50 -8.16 19.53
C SER A 148 2.64 -7.17 18.37
N TRP A 149 3.21 -7.59 17.24
CA TRP A 149 3.63 -6.71 16.14
C TRP A 149 3.13 -7.19 14.77
N GLY A 150 1.85 -7.55 14.69
CA GLY A 150 1.17 -7.83 13.42
C GLY A 150 1.42 -9.22 12.84
N TRP A 151 1.89 -10.15 13.68
CA TRP A 151 2.02 -11.57 13.39
C TRP A 151 1.08 -12.39 14.28
N LYS A 152 0.78 -13.61 13.88
CA LYS A 152 0.04 -14.60 14.68
C LYS A 152 0.64 -15.99 14.49
N GLN A 153 0.48 -16.88 15.47
CA GLN A 153 0.79 -18.29 15.24
C GLN A 153 -0.16 -18.90 14.20
N GLY A 154 0.42 -19.61 13.25
CA GLY A 154 -0.29 -20.45 12.30
C GLY A 154 0.25 -21.89 12.33
N PRO A 155 -0.32 -22.78 11.51
CA PRO A 155 0.03 -24.20 11.52
C PRO A 155 1.52 -24.49 11.25
N ASN A 156 2.17 -23.63 10.45
CA ASN A 156 3.55 -23.79 10.01
C ASN A 156 4.47 -22.68 10.56
N GLY A 157 4.10 -22.07 11.69
CA GLY A 157 4.83 -20.96 12.31
C GLY A 157 4.13 -19.61 12.14
N LEU A 158 4.90 -18.52 12.17
CA LEU A 158 4.35 -17.17 12.16
C LEU A 158 3.69 -16.83 10.82
N MET A 159 2.46 -16.33 10.89
CA MET A 159 1.70 -15.82 9.76
C MET A 159 1.40 -14.33 9.94
N PRO A 160 1.43 -13.52 8.86
CA PRO A 160 1.07 -12.12 8.95
C PRO A 160 -0.43 -11.95 9.23
N ILE A 161 -0.77 -10.97 10.06
CA ILE A 161 -2.14 -10.47 10.19
C ILE A 161 -2.35 -9.45 9.08
N PHE A 162 -3.15 -9.74 8.05
CA PHE A 162 -3.35 -8.78 6.96
C PHE A 162 -4.28 -7.62 7.34
N THR A 163 -5.35 -7.92 8.05
CA THR A 163 -6.33 -6.96 8.56
C THR A 163 -7.10 -7.61 9.70
N LEU A 164 -7.62 -6.80 10.62
CA LEU A 164 -8.57 -7.23 11.65
C LEU A 164 -10.02 -6.84 11.32
N GLN A 165 -10.22 -6.07 10.25
CA GLN A 165 -11.56 -5.72 9.76
C GLN A 165 -12.15 -6.85 8.95
N GLU A 166 -13.48 -6.98 9.03
CA GLU A 166 -14.24 -7.87 8.16
C GLU A 166 -14.07 -7.45 6.68
N PRO A 167 -14.12 -8.40 5.72
CA PRO A 167 -13.93 -8.11 4.30
C PRO A 167 -14.92 -7.10 3.71
N ALA A 168 -16.11 -7.01 4.30
CA ALA A 168 -17.16 -6.07 3.93
C ALA A 168 -18.01 -5.77 5.17
N PRO A 169 -18.64 -4.58 5.26
CA PRO A 169 -19.66 -4.32 6.27
C PRO A 169 -20.78 -5.38 6.21
N ALA A 170 -21.30 -5.80 7.36
CA ALA A 170 -22.36 -6.79 7.43
C ALA A 170 -23.59 -6.36 6.62
N GLU A 171 -23.88 -5.07 6.58
CA GLU A 171 -24.95 -4.44 5.80
C GLU A 171 -24.75 -4.71 4.31
N LEU A 172 -23.51 -4.54 3.80
CA LEU A 172 -23.17 -4.82 2.40
C LEU A 172 -23.45 -6.29 2.04
N LEU A 173 -23.14 -7.21 2.95
CA LEU A 173 -23.40 -8.64 2.77
C LEU A 173 -24.89 -9.00 2.79
N LYS A 174 -25.75 -8.12 3.37
CA LYS A 174 -27.21 -8.26 3.33
C LYS A 174 -27.81 -7.81 2.00
N PHE A 175 -27.07 -7.11 1.13
CA PHE A 175 -27.57 -6.73 -0.19
C PHE A 175 -27.47 -7.91 -1.16
N VAL A 176 -28.59 -8.59 -1.32
CA VAL A 176 -28.73 -9.70 -2.27
C VAL A 176 -29.30 -9.16 -3.58
N THR A 177 -28.60 -9.41 -4.69
CA THR A 177 -29.06 -9.01 -6.03
C THR A 177 -29.49 -10.23 -6.85
N CYS A 178 -30.66 -10.14 -7.49
CA CYS A 178 -31.07 -11.05 -8.56
C CYS A 178 -30.71 -10.42 -9.91
N LYS A 179 -30.15 -11.23 -10.83
CA LYS A 179 -30.10 -10.93 -12.27
C LYS A 179 -31.36 -11.41 -12.99
N CYS A 180 -32.52 -11.33 -12.33
CA CYS A 180 -33.76 -11.71 -13.00
C CYS A 180 -34.00 -10.77 -14.18
N GLU A 181 -34.67 -11.25 -15.22
CA GLU A 181 -35.04 -10.44 -16.40
C GLU A 181 -36.54 -10.27 -16.55
N LYS A 182 -37.33 -11.03 -15.76
CA LYS A 182 -38.80 -11.11 -15.86
C LYS A 182 -39.47 -11.01 -14.49
N GLY A 183 -38.87 -10.27 -13.57
CA GLY A 183 -39.32 -10.16 -12.18
C GLY A 183 -38.77 -11.23 -11.24
N CYS A 184 -38.66 -10.90 -9.95
CA CYS A 184 -38.12 -11.80 -8.92
C CYS A 184 -39.23 -12.69 -8.30
N GLY A 185 -39.90 -13.48 -9.17
CA GLY A 185 -40.92 -14.47 -8.81
C GLY A 185 -40.33 -15.84 -8.39
N LYS A 186 -41.03 -16.95 -8.65
CA LYS A 186 -40.60 -18.33 -8.26
C LYS A 186 -39.24 -18.74 -8.84
N GLN A 187 -38.85 -18.19 -9.99
CA GLN A 187 -37.59 -18.51 -10.65
C GLN A 187 -36.40 -17.68 -10.14
N CYS A 188 -36.63 -16.70 -9.26
CA CYS A 188 -35.59 -15.85 -8.71
C CYS A 188 -34.55 -16.65 -7.93
N GLY A 189 -33.27 -16.46 -8.26
CA GLY A 189 -32.16 -17.09 -7.55
C GLY A 189 -32.11 -16.74 -6.06
N CYS A 190 -32.35 -15.46 -5.71
CA CYS A 190 -32.41 -15.01 -4.32
C CYS A 190 -33.52 -15.75 -3.57
N ARG A 191 -34.73 -15.81 -4.14
CA ARG A 191 -35.89 -16.48 -3.55
C ARG A 191 -35.64 -17.98 -3.37
N LYS A 192 -35.03 -18.64 -4.36
CA LYS A 192 -34.67 -20.07 -4.29
C LYS A 192 -33.64 -20.36 -3.21
N ALA A 193 -32.73 -19.41 -2.96
CA ALA A 193 -31.77 -19.47 -1.86
C ALA A 193 -32.38 -19.06 -0.50
N GLY A 194 -33.68 -18.80 -0.41
CA GLY A 194 -34.34 -18.34 0.81
C GLY A 194 -34.05 -16.88 1.19
N LEU A 195 -33.47 -16.10 0.28
CA LEU A 195 -33.08 -14.71 0.48
C LEU A 195 -34.09 -13.74 -0.13
N LYS A 196 -34.30 -12.60 0.52
CA LYS A 196 -35.06 -11.47 -0.04
C LYS A 196 -34.16 -10.58 -0.91
N CYS A 197 -34.71 -10.03 -1.98
CA CYS A 197 -33.99 -9.11 -2.85
C CYS A 197 -33.84 -7.74 -2.17
N SER A 198 -32.70 -7.11 -2.38
CA SER A 198 -32.43 -5.73 -1.98
C SER A 198 -32.81 -4.73 -3.07
N ASP A 199 -32.75 -3.42 -2.75
CA ASP A 199 -33.14 -2.34 -3.66
C ASP A 199 -32.25 -2.21 -4.90
N ILE A 200 -31.05 -2.76 -4.82
CA ILE A 200 -30.13 -2.87 -5.97
C ILE A 200 -30.44 -4.09 -6.88
N CYS A 201 -31.62 -4.73 -6.74
CA CYS A 201 -32.10 -5.73 -7.68
C CYS A 201 -32.06 -5.20 -9.12
N PHE A 202 -31.42 -5.94 -10.04
CA PHE A 202 -31.21 -5.48 -11.42
C PHE A 202 -32.52 -5.20 -12.19
N PHE A 203 -33.55 -6.01 -11.98
CA PHE A 203 -34.84 -5.84 -12.67
C PHE A 203 -35.82 -4.95 -11.92
N CYS A 204 -35.78 -5.05 -10.59
CA CYS A 204 -36.79 -4.47 -9.73
C CYS A 204 -36.44 -3.05 -9.29
N HIS A 205 -35.14 -2.74 -9.18
CA HIS A 205 -34.65 -1.47 -8.65
C HIS A 205 -35.30 -1.07 -7.31
N GLY A 206 -35.61 -2.05 -6.45
CA GLY A 206 -36.34 -1.86 -5.19
C GLY A 206 -37.83 -1.53 -5.33
N GLN A 207 -38.24 -0.99 -6.48
CA GLN A 207 -39.60 -0.54 -6.74
C GLN A 207 -40.45 -1.70 -7.27
N SER A 208 -41.17 -2.39 -6.38
CA SER A 208 -42.11 -3.49 -6.71
C SER A 208 -41.48 -4.87 -6.94
N CYS A 209 -40.45 -5.21 -6.17
CA CYS A 209 -39.92 -6.57 -6.18
C CYS A 209 -40.87 -7.56 -5.49
N ALA A 210 -41.34 -8.57 -6.22
CA ALA A 210 -42.14 -9.68 -5.67
C ALA A 210 -41.41 -10.55 -4.61
N ASN A 211 -40.15 -10.24 -4.32
CA ASN A 211 -39.32 -10.87 -3.31
C ASN A 211 -38.59 -9.83 -2.44
N ALA A 212 -39.12 -8.60 -2.31
CA ALA A 212 -38.58 -7.59 -1.38
C ALA A 212 -38.68 -8.03 0.09
N LYS A 213 -37.88 -7.40 0.95
CA LYS A 213 -38.12 -7.41 2.39
C LYS A 213 -39.37 -6.57 2.69
N GLU A 214 -40.16 -7.02 3.65
CA GLU A 214 -41.24 -6.19 4.20
C GLU A 214 -40.57 -5.12 5.08
N ILE A 215 -40.93 -3.85 4.87
CA ILE A 215 -40.39 -2.73 5.63
C ILE A 215 -41.12 -2.74 6.98
N ASP A 216 -40.45 -3.16 8.04
CA ASP A 216 -40.92 -2.87 9.41
C ASP A 216 -40.64 -1.40 9.68
N HIS A 217 -41.70 -0.61 9.82
CA HIS A 217 -41.62 0.81 10.21
C HIS A 217 -41.22 0.93 11.69
N ALA A 218 -39.94 0.76 11.99
CA ALA A 218 -39.35 1.15 13.27
C ALA A 218 -37.95 1.72 13.05
N GLU A 219 -37.90 3.06 13.14
CA GLU A 219 -36.73 3.94 13.34
C GLU A 219 -35.71 4.02 12.18
N SER A 220 -35.95 4.97 11.26
CA SER A 220 -34.90 5.62 10.48
C SER A 220 -34.80 7.08 10.90
N ASP A 221 -33.77 7.44 11.67
CA ASP A 221 -33.33 8.81 11.78
C ASP A 221 -31.95 8.96 11.11
N SER A 222 -31.98 9.71 10.01
CA SER A 222 -31.10 10.85 9.72
C SER A 222 -29.75 10.74 8.98
N ASP A 223 -29.40 9.69 8.24
CA ASP A 223 -28.10 9.68 7.50
C ASP A 223 -28.17 9.46 5.96
N ASP A 224 -29.29 9.00 5.40
CA ASP A 224 -29.35 8.62 3.98
C ASP A 224 -29.47 9.81 3.00
N GLU A 225 -30.09 10.92 3.41
CA GLU A 225 -30.30 12.10 2.56
C GLU A 225 -28.99 12.86 2.24
N GLU A 226 -27.97 12.78 3.11
CA GLU A 226 -26.67 13.45 2.88
C GLU A 226 -25.87 12.75 1.76
N LEU A 227 -25.97 11.41 1.68
CA LEU A 227 -25.20 10.60 0.73
C LEU A 227 -25.71 10.80 -0.72
N GLU A 228 -27.02 10.78 -0.93
CA GLU A 228 -27.62 11.02 -2.25
C GLU A 228 -27.38 12.46 -2.73
N THR A 229 -27.48 13.43 -1.83
CA THR A 229 -27.20 14.84 -2.14
C THR A 229 -25.74 15.04 -2.57
N ARG A 230 -24.77 14.39 -1.90
CA ARG A 230 -23.35 14.48 -2.24
C ARG A 230 -23.01 13.77 -3.55
N MET A 231 -23.65 12.65 -3.86
CA MET A 231 -23.50 11.97 -5.15
C MET A 231 -24.05 12.85 -6.28
N GLY A 232 -25.25 13.42 -6.11
CA GLY A 232 -25.86 14.34 -7.08
C GLY A 232 -25.01 15.58 -7.38
N GLN A 233 -24.39 16.18 -6.35
CA GLN A 233 -23.50 17.33 -6.50
C GLN A 233 -22.21 16.99 -7.27
N PHE A 234 -21.66 15.79 -7.08
CA PHE A 234 -20.47 15.34 -7.80
C PHE A 234 -20.73 15.14 -9.30
N TYR A 235 -21.89 14.58 -9.67
CA TYR A 235 -22.30 14.43 -11.07
C TYR A 235 -22.61 15.78 -11.76
N ALA A 236 -23.07 16.78 -11.00
CA ALA A 236 -23.32 18.12 -11.54
C ALA A 236 -22.04 18.96 -11.73
N GLN A 237 -21.02 18.76 -10.90
CA GLN A 237 -19.72 19.45 -11.02
C GLN A 237 -18.87 18.95 -12.18
N SER A 238 -18.92 17.65 -12.49
CA SER A 238 -18.17 17.06 -13.60
C SER A 238 -18.66 17.48 -14.99
N ASN A 239 -19.90 17.97 -15.10
CA ASN A 239 -20.52 18.42 -16.35
C ASN A 239 -20.47 19.94 -16.58
N ARG A 240 -19.90 20.74 -15.66
CA ARG A 240 -19.90 22.20 -15.75
C ARG A 240 -18.60 22.81 -16.30
N PHE A 241 -17.53 22.02 -16.42
CA PHE A 241 -16.25 22.46 -16.99
C PHE A 241 -15.92 21.64 -18.24
N GLY A 242 -16.58 21.95 -19.35
CA GLY A 242 -16.16 21.46 -20.65
C GLY A 242 -14.79 22.04 -21.02
N ALA A 243 -13.71 21.27 -20.87
CA ALA A 243 -12.43 21.49 -21.52
C ALA A 243 -11.63 20.17 -21.64
N PRO A 244 -10.80 20.00 -22.68
CA PRO A 244 -10.48 18.71 -23.27
C PRO A 244 -9.31 17.98 -22.61
N LEU A 245 -9.27 16.68 -22.93
CA LEU A 245 -8.17 15.75 -22.78
C LEU A 245 -6.91 16.27 -23.51
N ASP A 246 -6.03 17.04 -22.86
CA ASP A 246 -4.54 16.97 -22.93
C ASP A 246 -3.91 18.20 -22.21
N MET A 247 -2.64 18.06 -21.79
CA MET A 247 -1.70 19.14 -21.43
C MET A 247 -1.69 19.66 -19.97
N TYR A 248 -0.75 19.14 -19.16
CA TYR A 248 0.41 19.88 -18.61
C TYR A 248 1.19 19.01 -17.58
N LEU A 249 2.40 18.60 -17.97
CA LEU A 249 3.52 18.40 -17.06
C LEU A 249 4.37 19.68 -17.18
N ASP A 250 4.65 20.35 -16.07
CA ASP A 250 5.91 21.07 -15.79
C ASP A 250 5.80 21.76 -14.43
N PHE A 251 6.65 21.36 -13.47
CA PHE A 251 6.89 22.09 -12.23
C PHE A 251 8.31 22.67 -12.28
N PRO A 252 8.51 23.97 -12.00
CA PRO A 252 9.84 24.57 -11.97
C PRO A 252 10.57 24.27 -10.64
N ASN A 253 11.87 24.01 -10.79
CA ASN A 253 12.85 23.98 -9.70
C ASN A 253 12.95 25.35 -9.02
N ASN A 254 13.14 25.36 -7.71
CA ASN A 254 13.76 26.49 -7.04
C ASN A 254 14.77 26.00 -6.01
N ASP A 255 16.05 26.11 -6.38
CA ASP A 255 17.21 26.04 -5.50
C ASP A 255 17.29 27.34 -4.69
N THR A 256 17.65 27.26 -3.40
CA THR A 256 18.79 27.96 -2.76
C THR A 256 18.73 27.93 -1.21
N LEU A 257 19.81 27.38 -0.61
CA LEU A 257 20.62 27.88 0.55
C LEU A 257 19.96 27.97 1.97
N LEU A 258 20.57 27.64 3.12
CA LEU A 258 21.88 27.08 3.58
C LEU A 258 21.71 26.59 5.04
N ASP A 259 22.33 25.45 5.35
CA ASP A 259 23.23 25.10 6.47
C ASP A 259 22.90 25.37 7.96
N GLU A 260 22.98 24.30 8.76
CA GLU A 260 23.86 24.19 9.94
C GLU A 260 24.06 22.69 10.30
N GLU A 261 25.32 22.25 10.35
CA GLU A 261 25.77 20.86 10.53
C GLU A 261 25.52 20.33 11.96
N TYR A 262 24.92 19.14 12.08
CA TYR A 262 24.97 18.33 13.30
C TYR A 262 25.64 16.99 12.98
N GLN A 263 26.80 16.75 13.60
CA GLN A 263 27.67 15.61 13.33
C GLN A 263 27.42 14.52 14.38
N ALA A 264 26.83 13.40 13.97
CA ALA A 264 26.69 12.21 14.81
C ALA A 264 27.88 11.25 14.59
N PRO A 265 28.39 10.56 15.62
CA PRO A 265 29.63 9.79 15.53
C PRO A 265 29.47 8.49 14.72
N ASP A 266 30.31 8.34 13.69
CA ASP A 266 30.39 7.27 12.68
C ASP A 266 30.52 5.82 13.22
N ILE A 267 30.84 5.65 14.50
CA ILE A 267 31.25 4.36 15.07
C ILE A 267 30.09 3.36 15.19
N LEU A 268 28.87 3.84 15.46
CA LEU A 268 27.70 2.97 15.67
C LEU A 268 27.14 2.34 14.37
N ILE A 269 27.46 2.93 13.22
CA ILE A 269 26.93 2.45 11.93
C ILE A 269 27.80 1.32 11.37
N GLN A 270 29.12 1.38 11.55
CA GLN A 270 30.03 0.36 11.02
C GLN A 270 29.89 -0.98 11.76
N GLU A 271 29.71 -0.97 13.09
CA GLU A 271 29.53 -2.19 13.88
C GLU A 271 28.24 -2.95 13.49
N LEU A 272 27.16 -2.23 13.14
CA LEU A 272 25.91 -2.82 12.66
C LEU A 272 26.02 -3.40 11.23
N ILE A 273 26.92 -2.85 10.40
CA ILE A 273 27.14 -3.32 9.03
C ILE A 273 27.95 -4.63 9.03
N ASP A 274 28.97 -4.72 9.88
CA ASP A 274 29.84 -5.90 9.97
C ASP A 274 29.11 -7.11 10.57
N GLU A 275 28.12 -6.91 11.45
CA GLU A 275 27.24 -7.98 11.95
C GLU A 275 26.26 -8.50 10.87
N MET A 276 25.84 -7.65 9.93
CA MET A 276 24.86 -8.01 8.89
C MET A 276 25.48 -8.74 7.68
N TYR A 277 26.77 -8.55 7.44
CA TYR A 277 27.48 -9.16 6.31
C TYR A 277 28.89 -9.62 6.72
N PRO A 278 29.04 -10.75 7.43
CA PRO A 278 30.35 -11.32 7.69
C PRO A 278 30.95 -11.81 6.36
N GLU A 279 31.81 -10.99 5.73
CA GLU A 279 32.60 -11.42 4.59
C GLU A 279 33.57 -12.50 5.04
N ASN A 280 33.36 -13.75 4.57
CA ASN A 280 34.37 -14.68 4.05
C ASN A 280 33.73 -16.05 3.78
N VAL A 281 33.19 -16.23 2.58
CA VAL A 281 33.09 -17.56 1.96
C VAL A 281 33.92 -17.51 0.69
N GLU A 282 35.18 -17.95 0.79
CA GLU A 282 36.03 -18.18 -0.37
C GLU A 282 35.43 -19.32 -1.21
N ILE A 283 34.81 -18.98 -2.33
CA ILE A 283 34.47 -19.97 -3.36
C ILE A 283 35.66 -20.02 -4.31
N ASN A 284 36.50 -21.04 -4.14
CA ASN A 284 37.54 -21.37 -5.12
C ASN A 284 36.88 -21.81 -6.43
N VAL A 285 36.89 -20.93 -7.43
CA VAL A 285 36.54 -21.26 -8.81
C VAL A 285 37.85 -21.53 -9.56
N SER A 286 38.30 -22.79 -9.53
CA SER A 286 39.34 -23.27 -10.44
C SER A 286 38.72 -23.62 -11.79
N ASP A 287 39.18 -22.92 -12.82
CA ASP A 287 39.27 -23.28 -14.23
C ASP A 287 38.02 -23.75 -14.99
N ASN A 288 37.55 -22.83 -15.82
CA ASN A 288 36.60 -23.00 -16.91
C ASN A 288 37.35 -23.45 -18.19
N PRO A 289 36.79 -24.36 -18.99
CA PRO A 289 36.86 -24.19 -20.44
C PRO A 289 35.45 -24.11 -21.04
N GLY A 290 35.29 -23.15 -21.95
CA GLY A 290 34.02 -22.61 -22.43
C GLY A 290 33.08 -23.56 -23.22
N PRO A 291 31.98 -23.00 -23.74
CA PRO A 291 30.80 -23.76 -24.12
C PRO A 291 30.98 -24.48 -25.46
N SER A 292 30.79 -25.80 -25.47
CA SER A 292 30.56 -26.58 -26.69
C SER A 292 29.08 -26.56 -27.06
N GLU A 293 28.80 -26.20 -28.31
CA GLU A 293 27.46 -26.21 -28.91
C GLU A 293 26.87 -27.63 -28.93
N SER A 294 25.89 -27.91 -28.06
CA SER A 294 25.10 -29.15 -28.16
C SER A 294 23.85 -28.92 -29.01
N LYS A 295 23.90 -29.41 -30.26
CA LYS A 295 22.75 -29.56 -31.15
C LYS A 295 21.68 -30.44 -30.49
N ARG A 296 20.44 -29.95 -30.47
CA ARG A 296 19.24 -30.68 -30.04
C ARG A 296 18.94 -31.82 -31.04
N PRO A 297 18.86 -33.10 -30.64
CA PRO A 297 18.40 -34.16 -31.53
C PRO A 297 16.87 -34.14 -31.63
N LYS A 298 16.36 -34.28 -32.85
CA LYS A 298 14.98 -34.72 -33.10
C LYS A 298 14.92 -36.23 -32.83
N LEU A 299 13.89 -36.68 -32.13
CA LEU A 299 13.45 -38.07 -32.19
C LEU A 299 11.94 -38.10 -32.49
N SER A 300 11.64 -39.09 -33.34
CA SER A 300 10.42 -39.50 -34.02
C SER A 300 9.13 -39.43 -33.22
#